data_AF-A0AAD9WT37-F1
#
_entry.id   AF-A0AAD9WT37-F1
#
_cell.length_a   1.000
_cell.length_b   1.000
_cell.length_c   1.000
_cell.angle_alpha   90.00
_cell.angle_beta   90.00
_cell.angle_gamma   90.00
#
_symmetry.space_group_name_H-M   'P 1'
#
loop_
_entity.id
_entity.type
_entity.pdbx_description
1 polymer ?
#
loop_
_entity_poly.entity_id
_entity_poly.type
_entity_poly.pdbx_seq_one_letter_code
_entity_poly.pdbx_strand_id
1 'polypeptide(L)' 'MMPFGVGRRICPGLALALLHLEYFVANLVWSFEWKGVDGDEINLEEKQEFPMVMKVPLQAHIIPRSRD' A
#
# COMPACT_ATOMS: atom_id res chain seq x y z
N MET A 1 -14.35 -6.89 4.87
CA MET A 1 -14.33 -5.94 3.71
C MET A 1 -14.14 -6.75 2.43
N MET A 2 -14.84 -6.41 1.34
CA MET A 2 -14.68 -7.06 0.02
C MET A 2 -14.13 -6.03 -0.97
N PRO A 3 -12.82 -5.72 -0.95
CA PRO A 3 -12.23 -4.59 -1.68
C PRO A 3 -12.38 -4.73 -3.21
N PHE A 4 -12.58 -5.95 -3.70
CA PHE A 4 -12.76 -6.26 -5.12
C PHE A 4 -14.19 -6.70 -5.46
N GLY A 5 -15.13 -6.58 -4.52
CA GLY A 5 -16.50 -7.07 -4.67
C GLY A 5 -16.62 -8.60 -4.67
N VAL A 6 -17.80 -9.11 -5.07
CA VAL A 6 -18.12 -10.54 -5.10
C VAL A 6 -19.21 -10.82 -6.16
N GLY A 7 -19.26 -12.05 -6.66
CA GLY A 7 -20.30 -12.52 -7.58
C GLY A 7 -20.09 -12.07 -9.02
N ARG A 8 -21.19 -11.91 -9.78
CA ARG A 8 -21.16 -11.66 -11.24
C ARG A 8 -20.53 -10.33 -11.66
N ARG A 9 -20.34 -9.39 -10.74
CA ARG A 9 -19.71 -8.07 -10.96
C ARG A 9 -18.46 -7.89 -10.09
N ILE A 10 -17.81 -8.99 -9.71
CA ILE A 10 -16.49 -8.93 -9.07
C ILE A 10 -15.49 -8.21 -9.97
N CYS A 11 -14.50 -7.53 -9.38
CA CYS A 11 -13.43 -6.88 -10.12
C CYS A 11 -12.76 -7.90 -11.05
N PRO A 12 -12.79 -7.70 -12.38
CA PRO A 12 -12.18 -8.63 -13.32
C PRO A 12 -10.65 -8.67 -13.18
N GLY A 13 -10.06 -7.65 -12.55
CA GLY A 13 -8.63 -7.55 -12.27
C GLY A 13 -8.17 -8.18 -10.96
N LEU A 14 -9.04 -8.85 -10.19
CA LEU A 14 -8.69 -9.40 -8.86
C LEU A 14 -7.40 -10.23 -8.87
N ALA A 15 -7.33 -11.24 -9.74
CA ALA A 15 -6.18 -12.14 -9.79
C ALA A 15 -4.87 -11.41 -10.17
N LEU A 16 -4.96 -10.49 -11.14
CA LEU A 16 -3.81 -9.70 -11.58
C LEU A 16 -3.34 -8.74 -10.49
N ALA A 17 -4.28 -8.08 -9.80
CA ALA A 17 -4.00 -7.15 -8.72
C ALA A 17 -3.32 -7.87 -7.55
N LEU A 18 -3.79 -9.04 -7.15
CA LEU A 18 -3.16 -9.84 -6.09
C LEU A 18 -1.74 -10.26 -6.47
N LEU A 19 -1.54 -10.79 -7.68
CA LEU A 19 -0.21 -11.14 -8.17
C LEU A 19 0.76 -9.94 -8.12
N HIS A 20 0.31 -8.76 -8.57
CA HIS A 20 1.13 -7.56 -8.56
C HIS A 20 1.41 -7.07 -7.14
N LEU A 21 0.40 -7.02 -6.28
CA LEU A 21 0.55 -6.53 -4.91
C LEU A 21 1.48 -7.43 -4.10
N GLU A 22 1.33 -8.75 -4.21
CA GLU A 22 2.19 -9.71 -3.53
C GLU A 22 3.65 -9.54 -3.94
N TYR A 23 3.92 -9.53 -5.25
CA TYR A 23 5.27 -9.35 -5.75
C TYR A 23 5.85 -7.98 -5.38
N PHE A 24 5.06 -6.91 -5.54
CA PHE A 24 5.51 -5.55 -5.27
C PHE A 24 5.84 -5.35 -3.79
N VAL A 25 4.92 -5.72 -2.89
CA VAL A 25 5.11 -5.59 -1.43
C VAL A 25 6.27 -6.48 -0.96
N ALA A 26 6.39 -7.71 -1.46
CA ALA A 26 7.51 -8.58 -1.13
C ALA A 26 8.85 -7.94 -1.46
N ASN A 27 8.99 -7.33 -2.65
CA ASN A 27 10.21 -6.64 -3.04
C ASN A 27 10.49 -5.38 -2.20
N LEU A 28 9.45 -4.62 -1.83
CA LEU A 28 9.60 -3.44 -0.98
C LEU A 28 10.09 -3.79 0.43
N VAL A 29 9.55 -4.86 1.03
CA VAL A 29 9.96 -5.33 2.37
C VAL A 29 11.34 -6.00 2.32
N TRP A 30 11.63 -6.72 1.24
CA TRP A 30 12.91 -7.38 1.05
C TRP A 30 14.06 -6.38 0.85
N SER A 31 13.82 -5.35 0.05
CA SER A 31 14.89 -4.45 -0.40
C SER A 31 15.11 -3.25 0.51
N PHE A 32 14.12 -2.88 1.33
CA PHE A 32 14.17 -1.64 2.12
C PHE A 32 13.77 -1.82 3.58
N GLU A 33 14.42 -1.07 4.45
CA GLU A 33 13.95 -0.77 5.80
C GLU A 33 13.10 0.51 5.74
N TRP A 34 11.91 0.47 6.33
CA TRP A 34 10.94 1.56 6.33
C TRP A 34 10.88 2.18 7.72
N LYS A 35 11.07 3.50 7.80
CA LYS A 35 10.96 4.28 9.03
C LYS A 35 9.95 5.40 8.85
N GLY A 36 9.24 5.72 9.93
CA GLY A 36 8.41 6.93 9.99
C GLY A 36 9.28 8.18 9.91
N VAL A 37 8.68 9.30 9.53
CA VAL A 37 9.30 10.63 9.63
C VAL A 37 9.17 11.10 11.07
N ASP A 38 10.29 11.52 11.68
CA ASP A 38 10.33 11.90 13.09
C ASP A 38 9.35 13.05 13.38
N GLY A 39 8.54 12.90 14.44
CA GLY A 39 7.57 13.91 14.87
C GLY A 39 6.21 13.84 14.19
N ASP A 40 6.03 13.00 13.16
CA ASP A 40 4.75 12.79 12.48
C ASP A 40 4.12 11.45 12.87
N GLU A 41 2.99 11.49 13.56
CA GLU A 41 2.12 10.31 13.68
C GLU A 41 1.41 10.05 12.34
N ILE A 42 1.34 8.78 11.94
CA ILE A 42 0.67 8.40 10.69
C ILE A 42 -0.83 8.66 10.81
N ASN A 43 -1.31 9.68 10.09
CA ASN A 43 -2.72 10.00 10.02
C ASN A 43 -3.43 9.15 8.94
N LEU A 44 -4.27 8.21 9.37
CA LEU A 44 -5.06 7.33 8.50
C LEU A 44 -6.45 7.88 8.15
N GLU A 45 -6.77 9.14 8.50
CA GLU A 45 -8.01 9.77 8.06
C GLU A 45 -8.09 9.79 6.54
N GLU A 46 -9.26 9.44 6.02
CA GLU A 46 -9.50 9.34 4.59
C GLU A 46 -10.24 10.60 4.08
N LYS A 47 -10.06 10.92 2.80
CA LYS A 47 -10.91 11.84 2.06
C LYS A 47 -11.43 11.15 0.80
N GLN A 48 -12.65 11.52 0.43
CA GLN A 48 -13.28 11.00 -0.77
C GLN A 48 -12.80 11.80 -1.99
N GLU A 49 -12.15 11.12 -2.92
CA GLU A 49 -11.92 11.58 -4.28
C GLU A 49 -12.56 10.59 -5.26
N PHE A 50 -12.02 10.42 -6.46
CA PHE A 50 -12.45 9.32 -7.33
C PHE A 50 -12.14 7.96 -6.68
N PRO A 51 -10.92 7.69 -6.18
CA PRO A 51 -10.67 6.69 -5.16
C PRO A 51 -10.76 7.29 -3.74
N MET A 52 -10.92 6.42 -2.73
CA MET A 52 -10.64 6.81 -1.33
C MET A 52 -9.13 6.98 -1.18
N VAL A 53 -8.71 8.12 -0.63
CA VAL A 53 -7.28 8.44 -0.44
C VAL A 53 -7.03 8.93 0.98
N MET A 54 -5.78 8.86 1.43
CA MET A 54 -5.40 9.47 2.71
C MET A 54 -5.55 11.00 2.62
N LYS A 55 -6.16 11.58 3.65
CA LYS A 55 -6.33 13.03 3.78
C LYS A 55 -4.98 13.74 3.88
N VAL A 56 -4.04 13.14 4.62
CA VAL A 56 -2.63 13.53 4.67
C VAL A 56 -1.81 12.43 4.00
N PRO A 57 -1.08 12.71 2.91
CA PRO A 57 -0.28 11.69 2.22
C PRO A 57 0.76 11.05 3.15
N LEU A 58 0.91 9.72 3.06
CA LEU A 58 1.93 8.98 3.81
C LEU A 58 3.34 9.45 3.41
N GLN A 59 4.17 9.72 4.41
CA GLN A 59 5.61 9.94 4.25
C GLN A 59 6.41 8.85 4.96
N ALA A 60 7.54 8.47 4.39
CA ALA A 60 8.42 7.46 4.96
C ALA A 60 9.89 7.73 4.59
N HIS A 61 10.79 7.45 5.53
CA HIS A 61 12.21 7.31 5.23
C HIS A 61 12.49 5.87 4.80
N ILE A 62 12.95 5.71 3.57
CA ILE A 62 13.19 4.40 2.95
C ILE A 62 14.71 4.22 2.81
N ILE A 63 15.24 3.18 3.45
CA ILE A 63 16.68 2.90 3.48
C ILE A 63 16.93 1.55 2.79
N PRO A 64 17.78 1.47 1.74
CA PRO A 64 18.15 0.20 1.14
C PRO A 64 18.78 -0.74 2.18
N ARG A 65 18.33 -1.98 2.25
CA ARG A 65 18.94 -2.99 3.13
C ARG A 65 20.28 -3.43 2.55
N SER A 66 21.31 -3.51 3.40
CA SER A 66 22.55 -4.20 3.04
C SER A 66 22.23 -5.67 2.76
N ARG A 67 22.76 -6.19 1.66
CA ARG A 67 22.77 -7.62 1.39
C ARG A 67 24.09 -8.15 1.95
N ASP A 68 24.08 -8.53 3.21
CA ASP A 68 25.16 -9.33 3.78
C ASP A 68 25.09 -10.76 3.22
#